data_AF-A0A383WFY9-F1
#
_entry.id   AF-A0A383WFY9-F1
#
_cell.length_a   1.000
_cell.length_b   1.000
_cell.length_c   1.000
_cell.angle_alpha   90.00
_cell.angle_beta   90.00
_cell.angle_gamma   90.00
#
_symmetry.space_group_name_H-M   'P 1'
#
loop_
_entity.id
_entity.type
_entity.pdbx_description
1 polymer ?
#
loop_
_entity_poly.entity_id
_entity_poly.type
_entity_poly.pdbx_seq_one_letter_code
_entity_poly.pdbx_strand_id
1 'polypeptide(L)'
;MVDPWAAAKLSVDMLSNGLQAWSIRSLLGQQESSAVMLSAPAVQLVLELQLLAADAVVQQQQQQQQQQQQQPSLGQEAALDLLLSCNALLLTQIKLAMQCTSSSCLPPEVLQQAGLQLLQALAAPVQLLSVRRASTEPQFAEKDTSPQLYALRAAAKGVAAADASEESDPGHLTTLAAAHTAAYTALIDGCMRSEQLVPRDMLAAAQLLKHAVHAVISSKPALSDTAAVAGLASALTSLVKRTVQYINAAAMMQQRQPAAGDDAAVHFPAAVPSIVRELFIKPVQRAAAAVSTSSSSSSSSSQVHASAALLAVVFARSVVQLSGAMEAAGQQLLFESLVAGPVLCMWAINASNSNVAAAAAAAAAATGGDTTARHADGQQASSSSSSTAAGTASASSTSSSGHTQASSNSGGSSQQVKWSHLSKLQQWNPRWAAAVAEYDAAMRTLTQQLASERDSTRTHEAATPAAYVGQHYAAALELCRALAAAAPVPVVCNNPDCANLAGASEAAAASKACAGCRCRYCSAACQNADWRRHKHACRIMAAVGKTCV
;
A
#
# COMPACT_ATOMS: atom_id res chain seq x y z
N MET A 1 33.74 17.06 -17.82
CA MET A 1 32.96 15.80 -17.76
C MET A 1 31.51 16.19 -17.62
N VAL A 2 30.62 15.65 -18.45
CA VAL A 2 29.17 15.94 -18.33
C VAL A 2 28.66 15.25 -17.07
N ASP A 3 27.89 15.96 -16.26
CA ASP A 3 27.22 15.37 -15.09
C ASP A 3 26.24 14.28 -15.58
N PRO A 4 26.44 13.00 -15.18
CA PRO A 4 25.57 11.91 -15.63
C PRO A 4 24.10 12.13 -15.26
N TRP A 5 23.82 12.82 -14.15
CA TRP A 5 22.44 13.09 -13.72
C TRP A 5 21.76 14.11 -14.62
N ALA A 6 22.49 15.12 -15.09
CA ALA A 6 21.97 16.12 -16.03
C ALA A 6 21.62 15.49 -17.39
N ALA A 7 22.45 14.58 -17.89
CA ALA A 7 22.19 13.86 -19.13
C ALA A 7 20.99 12.91 -19.03
N ALA A 8 20.86 12.20 -17.89
CA ALA A 8 19.71 11.35 -17.61
C ALA A 8 18.42 12.18 -17.50
N LYS A 9 18.47 13.32 -16.80
CA LYS A 9 17.32 14.24 -16.68
C LYS A 9 16.85 14.75 -18.03
N LEU A 10 17.77 15.22 -18.88
CA LEU A 10 17.44 15.68 -20.23
C LEU A 10 16.71 14.59 -21.02
N SER A 11 17.16 13.34 -20.91
CA SER A 11 16.53 12.19 -21.58
C SER A 11 15.11 11.93 -21.08
N VAL A 12 14.90 12.01 -19.76
CA VAL A 12 13.57 11.87 -19.13
C VAL A 12 12.64 13.01 -19.56
N ASP A 13 13.13 14.24 -19.62
CA ASP A 13 12.36 15.41 -20.06
C ASP A 13 11.96 15.28 -21.54
N MET A 14 12.87 14.79 -22.40
CA MET A 14 12.55 14.49 -23.80
C MET A 14 11.47 13.41 -23.94
N LEU A 15 11.55 12.32 -23.16
CA LEU A 15 10.54 11.26 -23.15
C LEU A 15 9.19 11.77 -22.64
N SER A 16 9.19 12.60 -21.60
CA SER A 16 7.99 13.23 -21.05
C SER A 16 7.30 14.12 -22.08
N ASN A 17 8.06 14.99 -22.75
CA ASN A 17 7.53 15.86 -23.80
C ASN A 17 6.99 15.05 -24.98
N GLY A 18 7.67 13.95 -25.35
CA GLY A 18 7.20 13.01 -26.36
C GLY A 18 5.85 12.37 -26.00
N LEU A 19 5.70 11.89 -24.77
CA LEU A 19 4.44 11.31 -24.29
C LEU A 19 3.30 12.32 -24.22
N GLN A 20 3.59 13.56 -23.81
CA GLN A 20 2.58 14.62 -23.79
C GLN A 20 2.10 14.98 -25.18
N ALA A 21 3.03 15.18 -26.13
CA ALA A 21 2.69 15.44 -27.53
C ALA A 21 1.88 14.28 -28.13
N TRP A 22 2.25 13.05 -27.79
CA TRP A 22 1.52 11.86 -28.21
C TRP A 22 0.11 11.79 -27.59
N SER A 23 -0.05 12.10 -26.30
CA SER A 23 -1.35 12.13 -25.62
C SER A 23 -2.32 13.09 -26.30
N ILE A 24 -1.84 14.28 -26.69
CA ILE A 24 -2.63 15.27 -27.43
C ILE A 24 -3.09 14.70 -28.79
N ARG A 25 -2.18 14.05 -29.54
CA ARG A 25 -2.54 13.44 -30.84
C ARG A 25 -3.52 12.27 -30.70
N SER A 26 -3.38 11.47 -29.65
CA SER A 26 -4.30 10.38 -29.35
C SER A 26 -5.71 10.91 -29.06
N LEU A 27 -5.83 12.02 -28.33
CA LEU A 27 -7.13 12.68 -28.09
C LEU A 27 -7.77 13.23 -29.37
N LEU A 28 -6.95 13.60 -30.36
CA LEU A 28 -7.42 14.06 -31.68
C LEU A 28 -7.78 12.90 -32.63
N GLY A 29 -7.61 11.63 -32.22
CA GLY A 29 -7.88 10.46 -33.05
C GLY A 29 -6.90 10.29 -34.23
N GLN A 30 -5.72 10.90 -34.18
CA GLN A 30 -4.83 11.05 -35.34
C GLN A 30 -3.73 9.98 -35.49
N GLN A 31 -3.72 8.86 -34.75
CA GLN A 31 -2.55 7.95 -34.83
C GLN A 31 -2.81 6.47 -34.49
N GLU A 32 -2.35 5.57 -35.37
CA GLU A 32 -2.40 4.10 -35.22
C GLU A 32 -1.12 3.49 -34.60
N SER A 33 -0.02 4.24 -34.46
CA SER A 33 1.28 3.71 -34.01
C SER A 33 1.60 4.04 -32.54
N SER A 34 0.77 3.51 -31.63
CA SER A 34 0.82 3.74 -30.17
C SER A 34 1.77 2.80 -29.40
N ALA A 35 2.12 1.65 -29.99
CA ALA A 35 2.69 0.52 -29.24
C ALA A 35 4.09 0.74 -28.67
N VAL A 36 4.89 1.67 -29.21
CA VAL A 36 6.33 1.78 -28.87
C VAL A 36 6.54 2.47 -27.52
N MET A 37 5.85 3.57 -27.24
CA MET A 37 6.07 4.35 -26.01
C MET A 37 5.47 3.73 -24.75
N LEU A 38 4.51 2.81 -24.93
CA LEU A 38 3.87 2.03 -23.86
C LEU A 38 4.38 0.58 -23.85
N SER A 39 5.46 0.30 -24.58
CA SER A 39 6.05 -1.03 -24.61
C SER A 39 6.67 -1.40 -23.26
N ALA A 40 6.70 -2.70 -22.95
CA ALA A 40 7.28 -3.20 -21.71
C ALA A 40 8.74 -2.72 -21.49
N PRO A 41 9.63 -2.70 -22.51
CA PRO A 41 11.00 -2.18 -22.34
C PRO A 41 11.06 -0.69 -22.00
N ALA A 42 10.14 0.12 -22.55
CA ALA A 42 10.10 1.56 -22.27
C ALA A 42 9.73 1.82 -20.81
N VAL A 43 8.74 1.09 -20.27
CA VAL A 43 8.38 1.17 -18.84
C VAL A 43 9.55 0.67 -17.98
N GLN A 44 10.17 -0.45 -18.35
CA GLN A 44 11.31 -0.99 -17.62
C GLN A 44 12.49 -0.02 -17.52
N LEU A 45 12.82 0.69 -18.60
CA LEU A 45 13.88 1.70 -18.58
C LEU A 45 13.59 2.82 -17.57
N VAL A 46 12.35 3.31 -17.51
CA VAL A 46 11.95 4.34 -16.54
C VAL A 46 12.05 3.82 -15.11
N LEU A 47 11.65 2.57 -14.88
CA LEU A 47 11.78 1.91 -13.57
C LEU A 47 13.26 1.82 -13.14
N GLU A 48 14.14 1.37 -14.02
CA GLU A 48 15.57 1.25 -13.75
C GLU A 48 16.21 2.61 -13.45
N LEU A 49 15.91 3.65 -14.25
CA LEU A 49 16.40 5.01 -14.01
C LEU A 49 15.90 5.57 -12.67
N GLN A 50 14.64 5.32 -12.32
CA GLN A 50 14.06 5.76 -11.05
C GLN A 50 14.74 5.07 -9.85
N LEU A 51 15.00 3.77 -9.94
CA LEU A 51 15.67 3.02 -8.88
C LEU A 51 17.13 3.44 -8.72
N LEU A 52 17.86 3.66 -9.82
CA LEU A 52 19.23 4.17 -9.78
C LEU A 52 19.30 5.56 -9.14
N ALA A 53 18.36 6.45 -9.46
CA ALA A 53 18.26 7.77 -8.83
C ALA A 53 17.97 7.64 -7.32
N ALA A 54 17.08 6.72 -6.93
CA ALA A 54 16.76 6.47 -5.52
C ALA A 54 17.99 5.97 -4.74
N ASP A 55 18.70 4.98 -5.29
CA ASP A 55 19.91 4.40 -4.69
C ASP A 55 21.01 5.46 -4.52
N ALA A 56 21.20 6.34 -5.50
CA ALA A 56 22.15 7.44 -5.39
C ALA A 56 21.81 8.42 -4.26
N VAL A 57 20.53 8.75 -4.07
CA VAL A 57 20.08 9.59 -2.95
C VAL A 57 20.35 8.89 -1.61
N VAL A 58 20.03 7.59 -1.50
CA VAL A 58 20.26 6.81 -0.28
C VAL A 58 21.75 6.69 0.04
N GLN A 59 22.58 6.37 -0.95
CA GLN A 59 24.03 6.21 -0.78
C GLN A 59 24.66 7.51 -0.27
N GLN A 60 24.28 8.64 -0.86
CA GLN A 60 24.81 9.93 -0.46
C GLN A 60 24.33 10.35 0.92
N GLN A 61 23.09 10.03 1.28
CA GLN A 61 22.60 10.26 2.63
C GLN A 61 23.39 9.44 3.67
N GLN A 62 23.71 8.17 3.36
CA GLN A 62 24.55 7.34 4.23
C GLN A 62 25.96 7.93 4.39
N GLN A 63 26.54 8.47 3.31
CA GLN A 63 27.85 9.15 3.36
C GLN A 63 27.81 10.42 4.23
N GLN A 64 26.77 11.25 4.11
CA GLN A 64 26.58 12.44 4.96
C GLN A 64 26.47 12.07 6.44
N GLN A 65 25.74 10.99 6.77
CA GLN A 65 25.65 10.50 8.15
C GLN A 65 27.01 10.06 8.71
N GLN A 66 27.90 9.49 7.89
CA GLN A 66 29.23 9.08 8.31
C GLN A 66 30.20 10.27 8.45
N GLN A 67 30.08 11.29 7.60
CA GLN A 67 31.01 12.43 7.58
C GLN A 67 30.62 13.57 8.53
N GLN A 68 29.46 13.49 9.21
CA GLN A 68 28.89 14.57 10.04
C GLN A 68 28.74 15.92 9.30
N GLN A 69 28.85 15.93 7.97
CA GLN A 69 28.66 17.14 7.16
C GLN A 69 27.17 17.35 6.89
N GLN A 70 26.68 18.54 7.21
CA GLN A 70 25.28 18.91 7.06
C GLN A 70 24.95 19.56 5.72
N GLN A 71 25.95 19.78 4.85
CA GLN A 71 25.66 20.46 3.58
C GLN A 71 25.06 19.49 2.57
N PRO A 72 23.87 19.81 2.01
CA PRO A 72 23.32 19.06 0.90
C PRO A 72 24.29 19.15 -0.27
N SER A 73 24.70 17.99 -0.76
CA SER A 73 25.54 17.89 -1.94
C SER A 73 24.71 18.26 -3.17
N LEU A 74 25.29 19.03 -4.10
CA LEU A 74 24.66 19.36 -5.39
C LEU A 74 24.22 18.11 -6.17
N GLY A 75 24.95 17.00 -6.02
CA GLY A 75 24.57 15.71 -6.61
C GLY A 75 23.30 15.10 -5.98
N GLN A 76 22.97 15.43 -4.73
CA GLN A 76 21.75 14.93 -4.05
C GLN A 76 20.50 15.56 -4.62
N GLU A 77 20.60 16.87 -4.88
CA GLU A 77 19.52 17.63 -5.46
C GLU A 77 19.26 17.18 -6.89
N ALA A 78 20.32 16.99 -7.70
CA ALA A 78 20.21 16.47 -9.05
C ALA A 78 19.59 15.06 -9.11
N ALA A 79 20.03 14.13 -8.24
CA ALA A 79 19.47 12.77 -8.18
C ALA A 79 18.00 12.77 -7.71
N LEU A 80 17.65 13.61 -6.74
CA LEU A 80 16.26 13.73 -6.29
C LEU A 80 15.36 14.33 -7.37
N ASP A 81 15.84 15.35 -8.09
CA ASP A 81 15.11 15.97 -9.18
C ASP A 81 14.88 14.96 -10.33
N LEU A 82 15.90 14.16 -10.68
CA LEU A 82 15.74 13.04 -11.61
C LEU A 82 14.70 12.02 -11.13
N LEU A 83 14.76 11.61 -9.85
CA LEU A 83 13.79 10.67 -9.27
C LEU A 83 12.34 11.18 -9.43
N LEU A 84 12.11 12.47 -9.14
CA LEU A 84 10.78 13.07 -9.26
C LEU A 84 10.33 13.17 -10.72
N SER A 85 11.23 13.51 -11.65
CA SER A 85 10.97 13.50 -13.09
C SER A 85 10.61 12.09 -13.59
N CYS A 86 11.37 11.06 -13.19
CA CYS A 86 11.08 9.67 -13.54
C CYS A 86 9.73 9.21 -13.00
N ASN A 87 9.40 9.58 -11.75
CA ASN A 87 8.10 9.25 -11.17
C ASN A 87 6.95 9.91 -11.93
N ALA A 88 7.07 11.19 -12.29
CA ALA A 88 6.07 11.88 -13.10
C ALA A 88 5.90 11.21 -14.49
N LEU A 89 7.02 10.80 -15.10
CA LEU A 89 7.03 10.07 -16.37
C LEU A 89 6.32 8.71 -16.25
N LEU A 90 6.64 7.93 -15.22
CA LEU A 90 6.03 6.62 -14.96
C LEU A 90 4.52 6.73 -14.74
N LEU A 91 4.07 7.69 -13.92
CA LEU A 91 2.65 7.96 -13.70
C LEU A 91 1.94 8.35 -15.01
N THR A 92 2.60 9.15 -15.85
CA THR A 92 2.08 9.52 -17.18
C THR A 92 1.96 8.29 -18.09
N GLN A 93 2.97 7.42 -18.13
CA GLN A 93 2.92 6.17 -18.90
C GLN A 93 1.78 5.26 -18.45
N ILE A 94 1.60 5.07 -17.14
CA ILE A 94 0.50 4.25 -16.60
C ILE A 94 -0.85 4.87 -16.99
N LYS A 95 -1.01 6.18 -16.84
CA LYS A 95 -2.25 6.89 -17.22
C LYS A 95 -2.58 6.71 -18.69
N LEU A 96 -1.59 6.88 -19.56
CA LEU A 96 -1.73 6.76 -21.00
C LEU A 96 -2.00 5.32 -21.46
N ALA A 97 -1.33 4.34 -20.83
CA ALA A 97 -1.61 2.93 -21.07
C ALA A 97 -3.09 2.60 -20.84
N MET A 98 -3.67 3.12 -19.75
CA MET A 98 -5.09 2.92 -19.48
C MET A 98 -6.03 3.61 -20.49
N GLN A 99 -5.64 4.77 -21.01
CA GLN A 99 -6.47 5.54 -21.96
C GLN A 99 -6.47 4.92 -23.36
N CYS A 100 -5.36 4.30 -23.75
CA CYS A 100 -5.14 3.88 -25.13
C CYS A 100 -5.28 2.37 -25.34
N THR A 101 -5.26 1.57 -24.27
CA THR A 101 -5.51 0.13 -24.36
C THR A 101 -6.95 -0.18 -23.99
N SER A 102 -7.63 -0.97 -24.83
CA SER A 102 -8.95 -1.52 -24.47
C SER A 102 -8.89 -2.42 -23.23
N SER A 103 -7.71 -2.99 -22.93
CA SER A 103 -7.45 -3.79 -21.72
C SER A 103 -7.34 -2.95 -20.44
N SER A 104 -7.29 -1.63 -20.56
CA SER A 104 -7.31 -0.65 -19.46
C SER A 104 -6.20 -0.76 -18.42
N CYS A 105 -5.23 -1.67 -18.55
CA CYS A 105 -4.15 -1.94 -17.58
C CYS A 105 -2.76 -1.97 -18.27
N LEU A 106 -1.68 -2.04 -17.47
CA LEU A 106 -0.34 -2.27 -18.03
C LEU A 106 -0.28 -3.65 -18.71
N PRO A 107 0.60 -3.84 -19.71
CA PRO A 107 0.81 -5.15 -20.30
C PRO A 107 1.12 -6.18 -19.20
N PRO A 108 0.47 -7.37 -19.22
CA PRO A 108 0.66 -8.38 -18.18
C PRO A 108 2.13 -8.82 -18.05
N GLU A 109 2.91 -8.73 -19.13
CA GLU A 109 4.34 -8.99 -19.15
C GLU A 109 5.10 -8.05 -18.22
N VAL A 110 4.72 -6.77 -18.13
CA VAL A 110 5.35 -5.80 -17.22
C VAL A 110 5.07 -6.18 -15.77
N LEU A 111 3.83 -6.56 -15.45
CA LEU A 111 3.48 -6.95 -14.09
C LEU A 111 4.15 -8.27 -13.67
N GLN A 112 4.35 -9.20 -14.61
CA GLN A 112 4.98 -10.50 -14.35
C GLN A 112 6.51 -10.39 -14.26
N GLN A 113 7.15 -9.64 -15.17
CA GLN A 113 8.62 -9.58 -15.28
C GLN A 113 9.23 -8.45 -14.45
N ALA A 114 8.54 -7.31 -14.36
CA ALA A 114 9.02 -6.09 -13.71
C ALA A 114 8.13 -5.66 -12.53
N GLY A 115 7.26 -6.54 -12.03
CA GLY A 115 6.32 -6.24 -10.95
C GLY A 115 7.01 -5.77 -9.66
N LEU A 116 8.14 -6.39 -9.30
CA LEU A 116 8.93 -5.98 -8.13
C LEU A 116 9.52 -4.58 -8.33
N GLN A 117 10.12 -4.32 -9.48
CA GLN A 117 10.73 -3.03 -9.82
C GLN A 117 9.67 -1.93 -9.86
N LEU A 118 8.48 -2.21 -10.37
CA LEU A 118 7.34 -1.29 -10.33
C LEU A 118 6.97 -0.91 -8.90
N LEU A 119 6.83 -1.89 -8.00
CA LEU A 119 6.52 -1.64 -6.59
C LEU A 119 7.61 -0.82 -5.89
N GLN A 120 8.89 -1.16 -6.13
CA GLN A 120 10.02 -0.44 -5.57
C GLN A 120 10.13 0.99 -6.10
N ALA A 121 9.95 1.19 -7.41
CA ALA A 121 9.98 2.50 -8.03
C ALA A 121 8.86 3.39 -7.46
N LEU A 122 7.62 2.89 -7.40
CA LEU A 122 6.50 3.64 -6.80
C LEU A 122 6.73 3.96 -5.32
N ALA A 123 7.44 3.10 -4.58
CA ALA A 123 7.74 3.32 -3.17
C ALA A 123 8.85 4.35 -2.93
N ALA A 124 9.85 4.42 -3.82
CA ALA A 124 11.07 5.21 -3.62
C ALA A 124 10.80 6.70 -3.34
N PRO A 125 9.96 7.43 -4.12
CA PRO A 125 9.65 8.83 -3.82
C PRO A 125 9.00 9.02 -2.45
N VAL A 126 8.08 8.12 -2.07
CA VAL A 126 7.37 8.19 -0.78
C VAL A 126 8.35 8.00 0.38
N GLN A 127 9.25 7.02 0.25
CA GLN A 127 10.28 6.74 1.25
C GLN A 127 11.27 7.91 1.38
N LEU A 128 11.77 8.45 0.28
CA LEU A 128 12.77 9.53 0.31
C LEU A 128 12.21 10.88 0.78
N LEU A 129 10.97 11.22 0.40
CA LEU A 129 10.31 12.45 0.89
C LEU A 129 10.06 12.40 2.40
N SER A 130 9.75 11.23 2.95
CA SER A 130 9.55 11.06 4.39
C SER A 130 10.81 11.37 5.21
N VAL A 131 11.99 11.11 4.62
CA VAL A 131 13.28 11.33 5.27
C VAL A 131 13.72 12.80 5.16
N ARG A 132 13.46 13.47 4.02
CA ARG A 132 13.87 14.87 3.80
C ARG A 132 13.09 15.86 4.64
N ARG A 133 11.82 15.59 4.98
CA ARG A 133 10.96 16.50 5.78
C ARG A 133 11.46 16.79 7.20
N ALA A 134 12.41 16.03 7.72
CA ALA A 134 13.10 16.40 8.95
C ALA A 134 13.90 17.72 8.80
N SER A 135 14.12 18.19 7.56
CA SER A 135 14.77 19.44 7.20
C SER A 135 13.73 20.46 6.73
N THR A 136 13.68 21.61 7.41
CA THR A 136 12.58 22.61 7.50
C THR A 136 12.24 23.41 6.22
N GLU A 137 12.50 22.90 5.02
CA GLU A 137 12.34 23.66 3.76
C GLU A 137 10.91 23.57 3.19
N PRO A 138 10.15 24.68 3.12
CA PRO A 138 8.74 24.68 2.70
C PRO A 138 8.51 24.51 1.18
N GLN A 139 9.55 24.65 0.33
CA GLN A 139 9.39 24.70 -1.13
C GLN A 139 8.95 23.37 -1.79
N PHE A 140 9.08 22.23 -1.09
CA PHE A 140 8.71 20.91 -1.63
C PHE A 140 7.37 20.39 -1.12
N ALA A 141 6.59 21.21 -0.39
CA ALA A 141 5.38 20.76 0.29
C ALA A 141 4.22 20.37 -0.64
N GLU A 142 4.24 20.77 -1.92
CA GLU A 142 3.07 20.70 -2.80
C GLU A 142 3.04 19.48 -3.75
N LYS A 143 4.10 18.67 -3.81
CA LYS A 143 4.10 17.48 -4.68
C LYS A 143 3.37 16.32 -4.00
N ASP A 144 2.12 16.13 -4.40
CA ASP A 144 1.17 15.12 -3.94
C ASP A 144 1.67 13.67 -4.19
N THR A 145 1.84 12.88 -3.12
CA THR A 145 2.15 11.42 -3.14
C THR A 145 0.91 10.53 -3.13
N SER A 146 -0.29 11.07 -3.25
CA SER A 146 -1.49 10.27 -3.47
C SER A 146 -1.50 9.47 -4.79
N PRO A 147 -0.86 9.89 -5.91
CA PRO A 147 -0.96 9.18 -7.18
C PRO A 147 -0.40 7.75 -7.18
N GLN A 148 0.51 7.40 -6.28
CA GLN A 148 1.19 6.10 -6.26
C GLN A 148 0.22 4.93 -6.04
N LEU A 149 -0.75 5.08 -5.15
CA LEU A 149 -1.76 4.05 -4.90
C LEU A 149 -2.72 3.91 -6.08
N TYR A 150 -3.10 5.03 -6.70
CA TYR A 150 -3.94 5.02 -7.88
C TYR A 150 -3.23 4.43 -9.09
N ALA A 151 -1.96 4.75 -9.29
CA ALA A 151 -1.10 4.16 -10.32
C ALA A 151 -0.91 2.65 -10.09
N LEU A 152 -0.66 2.25 -8.84
CA LEU A 152 -0.94 0.95 -8.25
C LEU A 152 -2.08 0.20 -8.93
N ARG A 153 -3.27 0.67 -8.60
CA ARG A 153 -4.54 0.06 -8.97
C ARG A 153 -4.76 0.10 -10.48
N ALA A 154 -4.49 1.24 -11.09
CA ALA A 154 -4.56 1.50 -12.53
C ALA A 154 -3.76 0.48 -13.32
N ALA A 155 -2.50 0.28 -12.93
CA ALA A 155 -1.58 -0.62 -13.60
C ALA A 155 -2.07 -2.06 -13.67
N ALA A 156 -2.80 -2.53 -12.65
CA ALA A 156 -3.14 -3.94 -12.52
C ALA A 156 -4.62 -4.30 -12.76
N LYS A 157 -5.57 -3.41 -12.40
CA LYS A 157 -7.02 -3.67 -12.58
C LYS A 157 -7.60 -2.95 -13.80
N GLY A 158 -6.97 -1.84 -14.18
CA GLY A 158 -7.50 -0.93 -15.18
C GLY A 158 -8.79 -0.19 -14.83
N VAL A 159 -9.25 0.65 -15.75
CA VAL A 159 -10.36 1.62 -15.54
C VAL A 159 -11.74 0.96 -15.56
N ALA A 160 -11.94 -0.11 -16.35
CA ALA A 160 -13.26 -0.69 -16.61
C ALA A 160 -13.90 -1.45 -15.43
N ALA A 161 -13.18 -1.62 -14.32
CA ALA A 161 -13.60 -2.48 -13.22
C ALA A 161 -14.35 -1.77 -12.09
N ALA A 162 -15.01 -0.64 -12.39
CA ALA A 162 -15.88 0.08 -11.45
C ALA A 162 -17.31 -0.52 -11.39
N ASP A 163 -17.81 -1.10 -12.49
CA ASP A 163 -19.22 -1.53 -12.59
C ASP A 163 -19.44 -3.05 -12.65
N ALA A 164 -18.36 -3.86 -12.76
CA ALA A 164 -18.48 -5.32 -12.84
C ALA A 164 -18.47 -5.97 -11.45
N SER A 165 -19.47 -6.81 -11.20
CA SER A 165 -19.68 -7.64 -10.00
C SER A 165 -18.37 -8.25 -9.44
N GLU A 166 -18.17 -8.15 -8.12
CA GLU A 166 -16.94 -8.44 -7.36
C GLU A 166 -16.36 -9.87 -7.48
N GLU A 167 -16.98 -10.80 -8.21
CA GLU A 167 -16.62 -12.23 -8.20
C GLU A 167 -15.72 -12.72 -9.35
N SER A 168 -15.28 -11.86 -10.28
CA SER A 168 -14.47 -12.29 -11.43
C SER A 168 -12.97 -12.36 -11.11
N ASP A 169 -12.42 -13.58 -11.20
CA ASP A 169 -11.01 -14.04 -11.27
C ASP A 169 -10.02 -13.46 -10.23
N PRO A 170 -8.98 -14.20 -9.79
CA PRO A 170 -7.91 -13.62 -8.98
C PRO A 170 -7.12 -12.64 -9.85
N GLY A 171 -7.59 -11.38 -9.88
CA GLY A 171 -7.05 -10.35 -10.74
C GLY A 171 -5.56 -10.10 -10.52
N HIS A 172 -4.89 -9.47 -11.49
CA HIS A 172 -3.44 -9.26 -11.49
C HIS A 172 -2.87 -8.67 -10.19
N LEU A 173 -3.65 -7.87 -9.45
CA LEU A 173 -3.27 -7.36 -8.12
C LEU A 173 -3.02 -8.47 -7.10
N THR A 174 -3.84 -9.51 -7.08
CA THR A 174 -3.67 -10.66 -6.18
C THR A 174 -2.43 -11.45 -6.55
N THR A 175 -2.18 -11.67 -7.85
CA THR A 175 -0.97 -12.33 -8.34
C THR A 175 0.29 -11.53 -8.00
N LEU A 176 0.28 -10.22 -8.24
CA LEU A 176 1.39 -9.33 -7.92
C LEU A 176 1.65 -9.28 -6.40
N ALA A 177 0.59 -9.18 -5.58
CA ALA A 177 0.70 -9.19 -4.14
C ALA A 177 1.22 -10.55 -3.61
N ALA A 178 0.87 -11.66 -4.25
CA ALA A 178 1.38 -12.99 -3.89
C ALA A 178 2.85 -13.18 -4.31
N ALA A 179 3.26 -12.66 -5.46
CA ALA A 179 4.63 -12.77 -5.96
C ALA A 179 5.60 -11.88 -5.16
N HIS A 180 5.16 -10.69 -4.74
CA HIS A 180 6.03 -9.67 -4.15
C HIS A 180 5.43 -9.06 -2.87
N THR A 181 4.91 -9.89 -1.97
CA THR A 181 4.16 -9.44 -0.79
C THR A 181 4.90 -8.40 0.06
N ALA A 182 6.20 -8.59 0.30
CA ALA A 182 6.99 -7.66 1.12
C ALA A 182 7.07 -6.26 0.47
N ALA A 183 7.42 -6.18 -0.82
CA ALA A 183 7.48 -4.91 -1.55
C ALA A 183 6.10 -4.25 -1.69
N TYR A 184 5.06 -5.07 -1.93
CA TYR A 184 3.68 -4.62 -2.08
C TYR A 184 3.16 -3.98 -0.80
N THR A 185 3.35 -4.64 0.33
CA THR A 185 2.94 -4.13 1.65
C THR A 185 3.80 -2.95 2.10
N ALA A 186 5.10 -2.93 1.78
CA ALA A 186 5.99 -1.81 2.08
C ALA A 186 5.61 -0.52 1.34
N LEU A 187 5.17 -0.61 0.08
CA LEU A 187 4.64 0.53 -0.67
C LEU A 187 3.39 1.11 0.02
N ILE A 188 2.41 0.25 0.32
CA ILE A 188 1.17 0.69 0.97
C ILE A 188 1.47 1.31 2.33
N ASP A 189 2.31 0.66 3.13
CA ASP A 189 2.73 1.15 4.45
C ASP A 189 3.43 2.51 4.35
N GLY A 190 4.35 2.67 3.39
CA GLY A 190 5.00 3.95 3.09
C GLY A 190 4.01 5.06 2.79
N CYS A 191 3.02 4.78 1.92
CA CYS A 191 1.95 5.74 1.61
C CYS A 191 1.11 6.08 2.85
N MET A 192 0.76 5.09 3.68
CA MET A 192 -0.02 5.33 4.91
C MET A 192 0.72 6.19 5.93
N ARG A 193 2.05 6.12 5.96
CA ARG A 193 2.90 6.93 6.84
C ARG A 193 3.16 8.34 6.31
N SER A 194 3.03 8.55 4.99
CA SER A 194 3.10 9.88 4.40
C SER A 194 1.99 10.78 4.95
N GLU A 195 2.35 11.97 5.44
CA GLU A 195 1.36 12.97 5.90
C GLU A 195 0.58 13.60 4.74
N GLN A 196 1.01 13.38 3.50
CA GLN A 196 0.34 13.88 2.31
C GLN A 196 -0.84 13.02 1.89
N LEU A 197 -0.93 11.78 2.40
CA LEU A 197 -2.08 10.95 2.15
C LEU A 197 -3.31 11.69 2.69
N VAL A 198 -4.37 11.77 1.89
CA VAL A 198 -5.64 12.39 2.30
C VAL A 198 -6.71 11.32 2.54
N PRO A 199 -7.81 11.63 3.26
CA PRO A 199 -8.85 10.64 3.58
C PRO A 199 -9.40 9.87 2.38
N ARG A 200 -9.51 10.52 1.21
CA ARG A 200 -9.98 9.87 -0.04
C ARG A 200 -9.07 8.73 -0.51
N ASP A 201 -7.77 8.79 -0.24
CA ASP A 201 -6.80 7.80 -0.73
C ASP A 201 -6.79 6.54 0.16
N MET A 202 -7.29 6.66 1.39
CA MET A 202 -7.35 5.55 2.35
C MET A 202 -8.17 4.38 1.83
N LEU A 203 -9.24 4.65 1.08
CA LEU A 203 -10.06 3.59 0.49
C LEU A 203 -9.29 2.85 -0.61
N ALA A 204 -8.51 3.56 -1.43
CA ALA A 204 -7.63 2.93 -2.42
C ALA A 204 -6.58 2.06 -1.73
N ALA A 205 -5.99 2.54 -0.63
CA ALA A 205 -5.04 1.76 0.16
C ALA A 205 -5.67 0.49 0.76
N ALA A 206 -6.87 0.61 1.35
CA ALA A 206 -7.57 -0.54 1.90
C ALA A 206 -7.92 -1.58 0.83
N GLN A 207 -8.35 -1.13 -0.36
CA GLN A 207 -8.62 -2.03 -1.49
C GLN A 207 -7.36 -2.75 -1.99
N LEU A 208 -6.23 -2.06 -2.08
CA LEU A 208 -4.95 -2.70 -2.42
C LEU A 208 -4.53 -3.70 -1.33
N LEU A 209 -4.67 -3.32 -0.05
CA LEU A 209 -4.29 -4.16 1.08
C LEU A 209 -5.14 -5.45 1.15
N LYS A 210 -6.40 -5.41 0.70
CA LYS A 210 -7.27 -6.61 0.59
C LYS A 210 -6.60 -7.72 -0.22
N HIS A 211 -5.92 -7.37 -1.31
CA HIS A 211 -5.21 -8.33 -2.15
C HIS A 211 -4.00 -8.96 -1.43
N ALA A 212 -3.24 -8.16 -0.69
CA ALA A 212 -2.13 -8.65 0.12
C ALA A 212 -2.59 -9.55 1.27
N VAL A 213 -3.67 -9.16 1.97
CA VAL A 213 -4.28 -9.98 3.03
C VAL A 213 -4.73 -11.33 2.47
N HIS A 214 -5.42 -11.32 1.33
CA HIS A 214 -5.84 -12.55 0.67
C HIS A 214 -4.64 -13.41 0.26
N ALA A 215 -3.64 -12.82 -0.39
CA ALA A 215 -2.44 -13.53 -0.84
C ALA A 215 -1.69 -14.20 0.33
N VAL A 216 -1.54 -13.50 1.47
CA VAL A 216 -0.87 -14.05 2.65
C VAL A 216 -1.69 -15.16 3.30
N ILE A 217 -2.95 -14.89 3.65
CA ILE A 217 -3.75 -15.82 4.45
C ILE A 217 -4.12 -17.08 3.67
N SER A 218 -4.30 -16.98 2.35
CA SER A 218 -4.64 -18.13 1.50
C SER A 218 -3.41 -18.98 1.13
N SER A 219 -2.18 -18.59 1.53
CA SER A 219 -0.94 -19.26 1.11
C SER A 219 -0.06 -19.65 2.30
N LYS A 220 0.15 -20.96 2.51
CA LYS A 220 1.09 -21.47 3.52
C LYS A 220 2.53 -20.96 3.31
N PRO A 221 3.08 -20.93 2.08
CA PRO A 221 4.38 -20.31 1.82
C PRO A 221 4.45 -18.85 2.27
N ALA A 222 3.43 -18.05 1.96
CA ALA A 222 3.40 -16.64 2.35
C ALA A 222 3.32 -16.44 3.88
N LEU A 223 2.55 -17.28 4.59
CA LEU A 223 2.53 -17.28 6.05
C LEU A 223 3.85 -17.75 6.67
N SER A 224 4.62 -18.59 5.98
CA SER A 224 5.96 -18.99 6.44
C SER A 224 7.02 -17.91 6.21
N ASP A 225 6.78 -16.98 5.27
CA ASP A 225 7.63 -15.81 5.05
C ASP A 225 7.36 -14.73 6.12
N THR A 226 8.27 -14.66 7.09
CA THR A 226 8.19 -13.68 8.17
C THR A 226 8.26 -12.23 7.70
N ALA A 227 8.95 -11.95 6.58
CA ALA A 227 9.05 -10.59 6.06
C ALA A 227 7.73 -10.16 5.42
N ALA A 228 7.09 -11.03 4.65
CA ALA A 228 5.76 -10.81 4.09
C ALA A 228 4.71 -10.54 5.19
N VAL A 229 4.69 -11.39 6.23
CA VAL A 229 3.75 -11.25 7.36
C VAL A 229 4.01 -9.99 8.17
N ALA A 230 5.28 -9.66 8.44
CA ALA A 230 5.64 -8.44 9.16
C ALA A 230 5.29 -7.18 8.34
N GLY A 231 5.55 -7.17 7.03
CA GLY A 231 5.16 -6.10 6.12
C GLY A 231 3.64 -5.90 6.10
N LEU A 232 2.87 -6.99 6.02
CA LEU A 232 1.41 -6.93 6.08
C LEU A 232 0.91 -6.37 7.43
N ALA A 233 1.45 -6.86 8.54
CA ALA A 233 1.12 -6.37 9.88
C ALA A 233 1.40 -4.87 10.05
N SER A 234 2.53 -4.41 9.51
CA SER A 234 2.95 -3.01 9.48
C SER A 234 1.95 -2.16 8.69
N ALA A 235 1.66 -2.54 7.43
CA ALA A 235 0.71 -1.84 6.57
C ALA A 235 -0.70 -1.75 7.17
N LEU A 236 -1.21 -2.85 7.75
CA LEU A 236 -2.51 -2.87 8.45
C LEU A 236 -2.53 -1.92 9.65
N THR A 237 -1.45 -1.89 10.43
CA THR A 237 -1.33 -1.03 11.60
C THR A 237 -1.30 0.44 11.19
N SER A 238 -0.53 0.79 10.15
CA SER A 238 -0.48 2.15 9.61
C SER A 238 -1.82 2.60 9.04
N LEU A 239 -2.52 1.74 8.28
CA LEU A 239 -3.87 2.02 7.79
C LEU A 239 -4.82 2.33 8.95
N VAL A 240 -4.82 1.52 10.00
CA VAL A 240 -5.73 1.71 11.14
C VAL A 240 -5.40 2.96 11.93
N LYS A 241 -4.12 3.21 12.23
CA LYS A 241 -3.70 4.44 12.90
C LYS A 241 -4.12 5.68 12.12
N ARG A 242 -3.92 5.70 10.81
CA ARG A 242 -4.34 6.81 9.95
C ARG A 242 -5.86 6.95 9.91
N THR A 243 -6.58 5.83 9.87
CA THR A 243 -8.04 5.79 9.95
C THR A 243 -8.54 6.42 11.26
N VAL A 244 -7.97 6.02 12.40
CA VAL A 244 -8.28 6.57 13.73
C VAL A 244 -7.98 8.06 13.81
N GLN A 245 -6.85 8.52 13.26
CA GLN A 245 -6.51 9.94 13.21
C GLN A 245 -7.59 10.76 12.49
N TYR A 246 -8.06 10.30 11.32
CA TYR A 246 -9.11 11.02 10.59
C TYR A 246 -10.45 10.99 11.29
N ILE A 247 -10.83 9.87 11.90
CA ILE A 247 -12.07 9.78 12.70
C ILE A 247 -12.02 10.78 13.86
N ASN A 248 -10.91 10.83 14.60
CA ASN A 248 -10.73 11.76 15.71
C ASN A 248 -10.72 13.22 15.23
N ALA A 249 -10.09 13.51 14.10
CA ALA A 249 -10.10 14.86 13.51
C ALA A 249 -11.51 15.28 13.11
N ALA A 250 -12.29 14.39 12.47
CA ALA A 250 -13.68 14.63 12.11
C ALA A 250 -14.55 14.88 13.36
N ALA A 251 -14.38 14.07 14.41
CA ALA A 251 -15.07 14.24 15.70
C ALA A 251 -14.78 15.61 16.33
N MET A 252 -13.51 16.04 16.32
CA MET A 252 -13.11 17.36 16.83
C MET A 252 -13.68 18.52 16.00
N MET A 253 -13.82 18.34 14.68
CA MET A 253 -14.44 19.35 13.80
C MET A 253 -15.95 19.48 14.08
N GLN A 254 -16.65 18.36 14.25
CA GLN A 254 -18.09 18.35 14.56
C GLN A 254 -18.40 19.05 15.89
N GLN A 255 -17.52 18.93 16.89
CA GLN A 255 -17.65 19.63 18.17
C GLN A 255 -17.44 21.15 18.08
N ARG A 256 -16.73 21.64 17.05
CA ARG A 256 -16.31 23.05 16.98
C ARG A 256 -17.30 23.99 16.29
N GLN A 257 -18.08 23.54 15.31
CA GLN A 257 -19.30 24.18 14.75
C GLN A 257 -19.62 23.61 13.36
N PRO A 258 -20.90 23.56 12.93
CA PRO A 258 -21.33 23.04 11.63
C PRO A 258 -21.17 24.06 10.48
N ALA A 259 -20.04 24.77 10.42
CA ALA A 259 -19.78 25.70 9.31
C ALA A 259 -19.44 24.91 8.03
N ALA A 260 -20.15 25.23 6.94
CA ALA A 260 -20.02 24.60 5.63
C ALA A 260 -18.56 24.65 5.12
N GLY A 261 -17.84 23.54 5.25
CA GLY A 261 -16.44 23.43 4.84
C GLY A 261 -16.02 21.99 4.54
N ASP A 262 -15.82 21.73 3.25
CA ASP A 262 -15.02 20.70 2.58
C ASP A 262 -15.04 19.23 3.10
N ASP A 263 -16.18 18.60 2.87
CA ASP A 263 -16.48 17.31 2.20
C ASP A 263 -15.66 16.03 2.46
N ALA A 264 -14.33 16.00 2.51
CA ALA A 264 -13.62 14.69 2.47
C ALA A 264 -13.54 13.96 3.83
N ALA A 265 -13.38 14.69 4.93
CA ALA A 265 -13.21 14.09 6.27
C ALA A 265 -14.52 13.53 6.85
N VAL A 266 -15.66 14.08 6.42
CA VAL A 266 -17.00 13.71 6.90
C VAL A 266 -17.44 12.35 6.36
N HIS A 267 -16.98 11.96 5.16
CA HIS A 267 -17.38 10.70 4.52
C HIS A 267 -16.50 9.51 4.88
N PHE A 268 -15.34 9.75 5.51
CA PHE A 268 -14.39 8.69 5.81
C PHE A 268 -14.92 7.60 6.79
N PRO A 269 -15.70 7.93 7.84
CA PRO A 269 -16.33 6.90 8.68
C PRO A 269 -17.23 5.93 7.90
N ALA A 270 -17.76 6.32 6.72
CA ALA A 270 -18.57 5.47 5.85
C ALA A 270 -17.77 4.31 5.25
N ALA A 271 -16.47 4.53 5.03
CA ALA A 271 -15.59 3.53 4.46
C ALA A 271 -15.18 2.47 5.50
N VAL A 272 -15.23 2.81 6.79
CA VAL A 272 -14.73 1.96 7.88
C VAL A 272 -15.41 0.59 7.92
N PRO A 273 -16.75 0.45 7.82
CA PRO A 273 -17.38 -0.87 7.77
C PRO A 273 -16.87 -1.76 6.63
N SER A 274 -16.67 -1.19 5.43
CA SER A 274 -16.12 -1.92 4.27
C SER A 274 -14.67 -2.34 4.52
N ILE A 275 -13.85 -1.44 5.07
CA ILE A 275 -12.46 -1.74 5.47
C ILE A 275 -12.43 -2.87 6.51
N VAL A 276 -13.27 -2.78 7.55
CA VAL A 276 -13.37 -3.79 8.62
C VAL A 276 -13.81 -5.14 8.06
N ARG A 277 -14.84 -5.17 7.22
CA ARG A 277 -15.38 -6.40 6.64
C ARG A 277 -14.37 -7.11 5.75
N GLU A 278 -13.73 -6.37 4.84
CA GLU A 278 -12.85 -6.94 3.82
C GLU A 278 -11.46 -7.29 4.36
N LEU A 279 -10.91 -6.49 5.28
CA LEU A 279 -9.55 -6.69 5.78
C LEU A 279 -9.46 -7.48 7.07
N PHE A 280 -10.53 -7.56 7.86
CA PHE A 280 -10.48 -8.18 9.20
C PHE A 280 -11.42 -9.38 9.28
N ILE A 281 -12.71 -9.20 9.02
CA ILE A 281 -13.71 -10.25 9.26
C ILE A 281 -13.52 -11.46 8.32
N LYS A 282 -13.60 -11.25 7.00
CA LYS A 282 -13.44 -12.35 6.02
C LYS A 282 -12.06 -13.04 6.15
N PRO A 283 -10.95 -12.29 6.29
CA PRO A 283 -9.62 -12.84 6.52
C PRO A 283 -9.50 -13.72 7.76
N VAL A 284 -10.02 -13.26 8.91
CA VAL A 284 -9.96 -14.02 10.17
C VAL A 284 -10.74 -15.32 10.06
N GLN A 285 -11.92 -15.30 9.44
CA GLN A 285 -12.72 -16.52 9.22
C GLN A 285 -11.97 -17.55 8.37
N ARG A 286 -11.29 -17.10 7.30
CA ARG A 286 -10.48 -17.98 6.44
C ARG A 286 -9.24 -18.51 7.17
N ALA A 287 -8.55 -17.66 7.91
CA ALA A 287 -7.38 -18.06 8.70
C ALA A 287 -7.76 -19.11 9.76
N ALA A 288 -8.89 -18.90 10.46
CA ALA A 288 -9.40 -19.86 11.43
C ALA A 288 -9.71 -21.23 10.79
N ALA A 289 -10.36 -21.26 9.63
CA ALA A 289 -10.64 -22.50 8.90
C ALA A 289 -9.35 -23.21 8.43
N ALA A 290 -8.34 -22.46 7.98
CA ALA A 290 -7.05 -23.01 7.55
C ALA A 290 -6.23 -23.61 8.71
N VAL A 291 -6.32 -23.00 9.90
CA VAL A 291 -5.65 -23.50 11.11
C VAL A 291 -6.30 -24.81 11.59
N SER A 292 -7.63 -24.89 11.63
CA SER A 292 -8.36 -26.08 12.08
C SER A 292 -8.12 -27.33 11.23
N THR A 293 -7.73 -27.17 9.96
CA THR A 293 -7.52 -28.28 9.00
C THR A 293 -6.07 -28.79 8.97
N SER A 294 -5.12 -28.15 9.66
CA SER A 294 -3.67 -28.36 9.47
C SER A 294 -3.00 -29.27 10.51
N SER A 295 -3.70 -30.22 11.11
CA SER A 295 -3.23 -31.10 12.21
C SER A 295 -2.10 -32.10 11.87
N SER A 296 -1.36 -31.93 10.79
CA SER A 296 -0.30 -32.85 10.35
C SER A 296 1.09 -32.38 10.82
N SER A 297 1.80 -33.23 11.56
CA SER A 297 3.00 -33.00 12.39
C SER A 297 4.32 -32.61 11.68
N SER A 298 4.30 -31.68 10.72
CA SER A 298 5.54 -31.18 10.09
C SER A 298 6.06 -29.91 10.78
N SER A 299 7.37 -29.80 11.00
CA SER A 299 8.04 -28.66 11.67
C SER A 299 7.76 -27.29 11.04
N SER A 300 7.50 -27.24 9.72
CA SER A 300 7.10 -26.02 8.99
C SER A 300 5.74 -25.47 9.41
N SER A 301 4.89 -26.29 10.02
CA SER A 301 3.58 -25.86 10.52
C SER A 301 3.71 -24.82 11.65
N SER A 302 4.75 -24.91 12.49
CA SER A 302 4.89 -24.05 13.67
C SER A 302 5.00 -22.56 13.34
N GLN A 303 5.74 -22.22 12.29
CA GLN A 303 5.89 -20.83 11.83
C GLN A 303 4.60 -20.30 11.21
N VAL A 304 3.92 -21.10 10.38
CA VAL A 304 2.63 -20.72 9.77
C VAL A 304 1.60 -20.40 10.84
N HIS A 305 1.47 -21.24 11.87
CA HIS A 305 0.59 -20.99 13.01
C HIS A 305 0.97 -19.73 13.78
N ALA A 306 2.28 -19.51 14.01
CA ALA A 306 2.77 -18.33 14.72
C ALA A 306 2.51 -17.03 13.94
N SER A 307 2.70 -17.05 12.62
CA SER A 307 2.38 -15.94 11.71
C SER A 307 0.87 -15.66 11.64
N ALA A 308 0.04 -16.70 11.56
CA ALA A 308 -1.41 -16.56 11.61
C ALA A 308 -1.87 -15.96 12.94
N ALA A 309 -1.30 -16.41 14.07
CA ALA A 309 -1.57 -15.85 15.38
C ALA A 309 -1.14 -14.38 15.48
N LEU A 310 0.02 -14.01 14.93
CA LEU A 310 0.46 -12.62 14.85
C LEU A 310 -0.56 -11.75 14.11
N LEU A 311 -1.01 -12.17 12.92
CA LEU A 311 -2.00 -11.43 12.16
C LEU A 311 -3.34 -11.32 12.91
N ALA A 312 -3.80 -12.38 13.58
CA ALA A 312 -4.99 -12.35 14.41
C ALA A 312 -4.89 -11.32 15.54
N VAL A 313 -3.74 -11.22 16.20
CA VAL A 313 -3.49 -10.21 17.24
C VAL A 313 -3.48 -8.80 16.65
N VAL A 314 -2.84 -8.60 15.50
CA VAL A 314 -2.84 -7.31 14.79
C VAL A 314 -4.27 -6.90 14.44
N PHE A 315 -5.06 -7.81 13.85
CA PHE A 315 -6.45 -7.57 13.52
C PHE A 315 -7.30 -7.22 14.75
N ALA A 316 -7.16 -7.97 15.84
CA ALA A 316 -7.87 -7.68 17.08
C ALA A 316 -7.53 -6.29 17.63
N ARG A 317 -6.25 -5.91 17.63
CA ARG A 317 -5.81 -4.57 18.04
C ARG A 317 -6.40 -3.50 17.17
N SER A 318 -6.41 -3.70 15.86
CA SER A 318 -6.98 -2.76 14.91
C SER A 318 -8.47 -2.56 15.13
N VAL A 319 -9.22 -3.64 15.38
CA VAL A 319 -10.67 -3.56 15.69
C VAL A 319 -10.91 -2.76 16.96
N VAL A 320 -10.12 -2.98 18.02
CA VAL A 320 -10.23 -2.22 19.28
C VAL A 320 -9.97 -0.73 19.07
N GLN A 321 -8.93 -0.38 18.30
CA GLN A 321 -8.58 1.00 17.99
C GLN A 321 -9.67 1.70 17.19
N LEU A 322 -10.18 1.05 16.14
CA LEU A 322 -11.27 1.59 15.32
C LEU A 322 -12.55 1.76 16.13
N SER A 323 -12.90 0.77 16.95
CA SER A 323 -14.08 0.85 17.81
C SER A 323 -14.01 2.03 18.78
N GLY A 324 -12.86 2.23 19.45
CA GLY A 324 -12.67 3.37 20.35
C GLY A 324 -12.75 4.72 19.64
N ALA A 325 -12.21 4.83 18.42
CA ALA A 325 -12.32 6.05 17.62
C ALA A 325 -13.76 6.32 17.17
N MET A 326 -14.48 5.28 16.74
CA MET A 326 -15.89 5.38 16.33
C MET A 326 -16.79 5.76 17.53
N GLU A 327 -16.53 5.22 18.72
CA GLU A 327 -17.24 5.58 19.94
C GLU A 327 -16.98 7.05 20.31
N ALA A 328 -15.74 7.51 20.21
CA ALA A 328 -15.37 8.91 20.45
C ALA A 328 -15.99 9.89 19.43
N ALA A 329 -16.19 9.44 18.19
CA ALA A 329 -16.86 10.20 17.14
C ALA A 329 -18.38 10.33 17.34
N GLY A 330 -19.01 9.40 18.07
CA GLY A 330 -20.44 9.39 18.31
C GLY A 330 -21.27 8.79 17.16
N GLN A 331 -22.50 8.37 17.47
CA GLN A 331 -23.39 7.66 16.53
C GLN A 331 -23.86 8.53 15.36
N GLN A 332 -23.96 9.85 15.56
CA GLN A 332 -24.45 10.77 14.53
C GLN A 332 -23.50 10.84 13.33
N LEU A 333 -22.19 10.99 13.59
CA LEU A 333 -21.17 10.99 12.53
C LEU A 333 -21.24 9.69 11.70
N LEU A 334 -21.37 8.55 12.39
CA LEU A 334 -21.47 7.24 11.73
C LEU A 334 -22.69 7.14 10.81
N PHE A 335 -23.84 7.63 11.26
CA PHE A 335 -25.08 7.60 10.47
C PHE A 335 -24.97 8.52 9.25
N GLU A 336 -24.50 9.75 9.43
CA GLU A 336 -24.31 10.71 8.34
C GLU A 336 -23.34 10.18 7.29
N SER A 337 -22.22 9.59 7.71
CA SER A 337 -21.26 8.98 6.78
C SER A 337 -21.86 7.78 6.05
N LEU A 338 -22.57 6.87 6.74
CA LEU A 338 -23.20 5.70 6.12
C LEU A 338 -24.21 6.08 5.03
N VAL A 339 -24.96 7.17 5.24
CA VAL A 339 -25.93 7.69 4.26
C VAL A 339 -25.22 8.30 3.05
N ALA A 340 -24.11 9.01 3.25
CA ALA A 340 -23.37 9.64 2.17
C ALA A 340 -22.72 8.62 1.22
N GLY A 341 -22.28 7.49 1.77
CA GLY A 341 -21.62 6.42 1.01
C GLY A 341 -20.23 6.83 0.49
N PRO A 342 -19.26 5.91 0.40
CA PRO A 342 -17.97 6.24 -0.17
C PRO A 342 -18.10 6.38 -1.70
N VAL A 343 -18.08 7.61 -2.21
CA VAL A 343 -17.85 7.84 -3.64
C VAL A 343 -16.39 7.54 -3.93
N LEU A 344 -16.13 6.42 -4.59
CA LEU A 344 -14.81 6.14 -5.14
C LEU A 344 -14.52 7.19 -6.21
N CYS A 345 -13.59 8.10 -5.92
CA CYS A 345 -12.97 8.88 -6.98
C CYS A 345 -12.26 7.87 -7.90
N MET A 346 -12.88 7.58 -9.05
CA MET A 346 -12.13 7.15 -10.21
C MET A 346 -10.94 8.10 -10.35
N TRP A 347 -9.77 7.59 -10.73
CA TRP A 347 -8.63 8.43 -11.06
C TRP A 347 -9.04 9.26 -12.27
N ALA A 348 -9.71 10.39 -11.99
CA ALA A 348 -10.57 11.04 -12.94
C ALA A 348 -9.64 11.67 -13.96
N ILE A 349 -9.74 11.17 -15.18
CA ILE A 349 -9.08 11.69 -16.37
C ILE A 349 -9.25 13.23 -16.47
N ASN A 350 -10.30 13.78 -15.86
CA ASN A 350 -10.74 15.17 -15.92
C ASN A 350 -9.84 16.19 -15.20
N ALA A 351 -9.07 15.84 -14.16
CA ALA A 351 -8.30 16.85 -13.42
C ALA A 351 -7.14 17.47 -14.23
N SER A 352 -6.68 16.79 -15.29
CA SER A 352 -5.61 17.31 -16.17
C SER A 352 -6.14 17.90 -17.47
N ASN A 353 -7.38 17.60 -17.86
CA ASN A 353 -7.93 18.01 -19.15
C ASN A 353 -8.19 19.53 -19.23
N SER A 354 -8.43 20.19 -18.09
CA SER A 354 -8.53 21.65 -18.03
C SER A 354 -7.24 22.35 -18.45
N ASN A 355 -6.08 21.84 -18.03
CA ASN A 355 -4.78 22.42 -18.37
C ASN A 355 -4.32 22.07 -19.80
N VAL A 356 -4.63 20.85 -20.28
CA VAL A 356 -4.29 20.43 -21.66
C VAL A 356 -5.16 21.14 -22.69
N ALA A 357 -6.45 21.37 -22.40
CA ALA A 357 -7.31 22.17 -23.27
C ALA A 357 -6.85 23.63 -23.35
N ALA A 358 -6.41 24.21 -22.23
CA ALA A 358 -5.82 25.55 -22.21
C ALA A 358 -4.50 25.63 -23.01
N ALA A 359 -3.63 24.63 -22.89
CA ALA A 359 -2.37 24.56 -23.64
C ALA A 359 -2.59 24.31 -25.15
N ALA A 360 -3.55 23.46 -25.52
CA ALA A 360 -3.94 23.23 -26.91
C ALA A 360 -4.57 24.48 -27.53
N ALA A 361 -5.38 25.23 -26.78
CA ALA A 361 -5.92 26.52 -27.20
C ALA A 361 -4.81 27.57 -27.39
N ALA A 362 -3.82 27.61 -26.50
CA ALA A 362 -2.66 28.50 -26.62
C ALA A 362 -1.76 28.14 -27.82
N ALA A 363 -1.54 26.85 -28.09
CA ALA A 363 -0.80 26.38 -29.26
C ALA A 363 -1.54 26.68 -30.57
N ALA A 364 -2.87 26.49 -30.61
CA ALA A 364 -3.70 26.84 -31.75
C ALA A 364 -3.70 28.36 -32.03
N ALA A 365 -3.68 29.18 -30.97
CA ALA A 365 -3.55 30.63 -31.09
C ALA A 365 -2.18 31.07 -31.63
N ALA A 366 -1.09 30.34 -31.32
CA ALA A 366 0.26 30.65 -31.81
C ALA A 366 0.46 30.32 -33.30
N THR A 367 -0.33 29.41 -33.87
CA THR A 367 -0.27 29.04 -35.31
C THR A 367 -1.12 29.93 -36.22
N GLY A 368 -1.87 30.90 -35.67
CA GLY A 368 -2.85 31.71 -36.40
C GLY A 368 -2.32 32.98 -37.07
N GLY A 369 -1.03 33.29 -36.98
CA GLY A 369 -0.46 34.53 -37.53
C GLY A 369 0.82 34.28 -38.29
N ASP A 370 0.72 34.09 -39.61
CA ASP A 370 1.50 34.79 -40.65
C ASP A 370 1.41 33.99 -41.96
N THR A 371 0.45 34.35 -42.82
CA THR A 371 0.41 33.90 -44.22
C THR A 371 0.30 35.11 -45.13
N THR A 372 1.46 35.72 -45.40
CA THR A 372 1.61 36.63 -46.53
C THR A 372 2.79 36.21 -47.42
N ALA A 373 2.43 35.69 -48.59
CA ALA A 373 3.11 35.81 -49.88
C ALA A 373 4.53 35.21 -50.07
N ARG A 374 4.65 34.22 -50.96
CA ARG A 374 4.96 34.45 -52.40
C ARG A 374 5.13 33.12 -53.14
N HIS A 375 4.42 33.02 -54.26
CA HIS A 375 4.68 32.08 -55.35
C HIS A 375 6.04 32.34 -55.99
N ALA A 376 6.79 31.26 -56.27
CA ALA A 376 7.70 31.17 -57.40
C ALA A 376 7.88 29.70 -57.80
N ASP A 377 7.65 29.44 -59.09
CA ASP A 377 7.78 28.17 -59.80
C ASP A 377 9.19 27.56 -59.75
N GLY A 378 9.27 26.23 -59.87
CA GLY A 378 10.53 25.50 -60.01
C GLY A 378 10.35 24.01 -60.31
N GLN A 379 10.34 23.69 -61.60
CA GLN A 379 10.34 22.41 -62.31
C GLN A 379 11.02 21.16 -61.69
N GLN A 380 10.40 20.01 -62.01
CA GLN A 380 10.94 18.71 -62.46
C GLN A 380 12.28 18.18 -61.90
N ALA A 381 12.24 16.95 -61.37
CA ALA A 381 12.83 15.78 -62.06
C ALA A 381 12.55 14.48 -61.29
N SER A 382 12.10 13.49 -62.05
CA SER A 382 11.95 12.08 -61.69
C SER A 382 13.30 11.41 -61.40
N SER A 383 13.33 10.44 -60.49
CA SER A 383 14.00 9.15 -60.76
C SER A 383 13.68 8.11 -59.70
N SER A 384 13.08 7.05 -60.21
CA SER A 384 13.00 5.69 -59.70
C SER A 384 14.39 5.09 -59.42
N SER A 385 14.51 4.31 -58.34
CA SER A 385 15.26 3.05 -58.39
C SER A 385 14.88 2.15 -57.22
N SER A 386 14.38 0.98 -57.60
CA SER A 386 14.26 -0.23 -56.81
C SER A 386 15.62 -0.91 -56.66
N SER A 387 15.89 -1.55 -55.53
CA SER A 387 16.66 -2.80 -55.49
C SER A 387 16.51 -3.50 -54.14
N THR A 388 15.95 -4.70 -54.23
CA THR A 388 15.93 -5.76 -53.23
C THR A 388 17.30 -6.45 -53.23
N ALA A 389 17.86 -6.74 -52.05
CA ALA A 389 18.86 -7.81 -51.91
C ALA A 389 18.87 -8.34 -50.47
N ALA A 390 18.46 -9.61 -50.35
CA ALA A 390 18.60 -10.42 -49.16
C ALA A 390 20.08 -10.80 -48.95
N GLY A 391 20.56 -10.68 -47.71
CA GLY A 391 21.88 -11.12 -47.30
C GLY A 391 21.79 -11.93 -46.01
N THR A 392 21.65 -13.24 -46.16
CA THR A 392 21.89 -14.23 -45.11
C THR A 392 23.38 -14.29 -44.79
N ALA A 393 23.77 -13.92 -43.57
CA ALA A 393 25.11 -14.14 -43.06
C ALA A 393 25.06 -14.99 -41.78
N SER A 394 25.56 -16.21 -41.93
CA SER A 394 25.89 -17.14 -40.84
C SER A 394 26.93 -16.53 -39.91
N ALA A 395 26.64 -16.50 -38.61
CA ALA A 395 27.62 -16.18 -37.57
C ALA A 395 27.80 -17.40 -36.66
N SER A 396 28.93 -18.07 -36.86
CA SER A 396 29.51 -19.04 -35.94
C SER A 396 30.42 -18.29 -34.96
N SER A 397 30.15 -18.36 -33.67
CA SER A 397 31.14 -18.07 -32.60
C SER A 397 30.65 -18.70 -31.29
N THR A 398 31.17 -19.87 -30.94
CA THR A 398 32.26 -20.07 -29.97
C THR A 398 31.88 -19.67 -28.54
N SER A 399 31.55 -20.71 -27.79
CA SER A 399 31.33 -20.78 -26.35
C SER A 399 32.56 -20.35 -25.56
N SER A 400 32.35 -19.48 -24.56
CA SER A 400 33.33 -19.17 -23.51
C SER A 400 32.58 -18.99 -22.19
N SER A 401 32.38 -20.11 -21.50
CA SER A 401 31.80 -20.21 -20.16
C SER A 401 32.85 -19.84 -19.10
N GLY A 402 32.86 -18.57 -18.69
CA GLY A 402 33.62 -18.07 -17.55
C GLY A 402 32.70 -17.79 -16.36
N HIS A 403 32.21 -18.84 -15.69
CA HIS A 403 31.52 -18.68 -14.40
C HIS A 403 32.55 -18.46 -13.28
N THR A 404 32.89 -17.20 -12.99
CA THR A 404 33.49 -16.83 -11.70
C THR A 404 32.40 -16.77 -10.64
N GLN A 405 32.09 -17.92 -10.03
CA GLN A 405 31.35 -17.97 -8.77
C GLN A 405 32.25 -17.42 -7.65
N ALA A 406 32.16 -16.11 -7.41
CA ALA A 406 32.67 -15.51 -6.19
C ALA A 406 31.72 -15.89 -5.03
N SER A 407 32.06 -16.98 -4.36
CA SER A 407 31.39 -17.47 -3.14
C SER A 407 31.62 -16.50 -1.99
N SER A 408 30.82 -15.44 -1.96
CA SER A 408 30.82 -14.45 -0.88
C SER A 408 30.00 -15.02 0.29
N ASN A 409 30.66 -15.80 1.15
CA ASN A 409 30.12 -16.30 2.42
C ASN A 409 30.00 -15.13 3.43
N SER A 410 29.08 -14.20 3.18
CA SER A 410 28.62 -13.23 4.17
C SER A 410 27.41 -13.83 4.87
N GLY A 411 27.66 -14.81 5.75
CA GLY A 411 26.67 -15.44 6.62
C GLY A 411 26.15 -14.47 7.68
N GLY A 412 25.56 -13.35 7.26
CA GLY A 412 24.69 -12.55 8.10
C GLY A 412 23.46 -13.41 8.38
N SER A 413 23.49 -14.14 9.50
CA SER A 413 22.31 -14.83 10.01
C SER A 413 21.24 -13.76 10.25
N SER A 414 20.40 -13.53 9.24
CA SER A 414 19.16 -12.80 9.40
C SER A 414 18.38 -13.60 10.42
N GLN A 415 18.36 -13.11 11.67
CA GLN A 415 17.63 -13.74 12.74
C GLN A 415 16.16 -13.73 12.33
N GLN A 416 15.70 -14.87 11.82
CA GLN A 416 14.31 -15.06 11.47
C GLN A 416 13.49 -14.79 12.72
N VAL A 417 12.55 -13.87 12.60
CA VAL A 417 11.82 -13.37 13.77
C VAL A 417 10.85 -14.45 14.23
N LYS A 418 11.03 -14.97 15.45
CA LYS A 418 10.35 -16.19 15.90
C LYS A 418 9.17 -15.85 16.81
N TRP A 419 7.98 -15.81 16.22
CA TRP A 419 6.71 -15.57 16.95
C TRP A 419 6.17 -16.79 17.70
N SER A 420 7.01 -17.80 17.97
CA SER A 420 6.62 -19.09 18.57
C SER A 420 5.91 -19.00 19.93
N HIS A 421 6.03 -17.87 20.64
CA HIS A 421 5.32 -17.65 21.89
C HIS A 421 3.80 -17.44 21.66
N LEU A 422 3.39 -16.93 20.50
CA LEU A 422 1.99 -16.67 20.18
C LEU A 422 1.18 -17.96 19.99
N SER A 423 1.80 -19.06 19.55
CA SER A 423 1.09 -20.35 19.42
C SER A 423 0.69 -20.96 20.77
N LYS A 424 1.31 -20.51 21.87
CA LYS A 424 1.03 -20.99 23.23
C LYS A 424 0.22 -19.98 24.05
N LEU A 425 -0.32 -18.93 23.41
CA LEU A 425 -1.03 -17.85 24.09
C LEU A 425 -2.20 -18.37 24.95
N GLN A 426 -2.98 -19.31 24.42
CA GLN A 426 -4.12 -19.92 25.12
C GLN A 426 -3.70 -20.73 26.34
N GLN A 427 -2.52 -21.36 26.32
CA GLN A 427 -2.03 -22.16 27.43
C GLN A 427 -1.55 -21.29 28.60
N TRP A 428 -1.06 -20.09 28.33
CA TRP A 428 -0.37 -19.27 29.33
C TRP A 428 -1.15 -18.03 29.78
N ASN A 429 -2.21 -17.66 29.06
CA ASN A 429 -3.01 -16.51 29.39
C ASN A 429 -4.46 -16.91 29.75
N PRO A 430 -4.78 -17.06 31.05
CA PRO A 430 -6.11 -17.47 31.49
C PRO A 430 -7.19 -16.43 31.14
N ARG A 431 -6.84 -15.14 31.05
CA ARG A 431 -7.79 -14.08 30.66
C ARG A 431 -8.21 -14.22 29.20
N TRP A 432 -7.26 -14.52 28.32
CA TRP A 432 -7.57 -14.83 26.93
C TRP A 432 -8.44 -16.08 26.81
N ALA A 433 -8.10 -17.16 27.52
CA ALA A 433 -8.90 -18.38 27.53
C ALA A 433 -10.34 -18.14 28.04
N ALA A 434 -10.50 -17.33 29.09
CA ALA A 434 -11.81 -16.94 29.60
C ALA A 434 -12.62 -16.14 28.57
N ALA A 435 -12.01 -15.14 27.92
CA ALA A 435 -12.68 -14.34 26.89
C ALA A 435 -13.13 -15.19 25.67
N VAL A 436 -12.32 -16.19 25.27
CA VAL A 436 -12.72 -17.18 24.25
C VAL A 436 -13.94 -17.96 24.70
N ALA A 437 -13.94 -18.49 25.93
CA ALA A 437 -15.07 -19.25 26.46
C ALA A 437 -16.36 -18.41 26.57
N GLU A 438 -16.25 -17.15 26.98
CA GLU A 438 -17.36 -16.19 27.02
C GLU A 438 -17.92 -15.88 25.63
N TYR A 439 -17.04 -15.65 24.65
CA TYR A 439 -17.45 -15.45 23.26
C TYR A 439 -18.16 -16.69 22.69
N ASP A 440 -17.60 -17.88 22.89
CA ASP A 440 -18.20 -19.14 22.45
C ASP A 440 -19.55 -19.42 23.13
N ALA A 441 -19.71 -19.02 24.40
CA ALA A 441 -21.00 -19.07 25.09
C ALA A 441 -22.01 -18.12 24.45
N ALA A 442 -21.62 -16.87 24.18
CA ALA A 442 -22.48 -15.89 23.51
C ALA A 442 -22.91 -16.35 22.10
N MET A 443 -21.99 -16.94 21.33
CA MET A 443 -22.30 -17.51 20.00
C MET A 443 -23.29 -18.67 20.06
N ARG A 444 -23.19 -19.53 21.08
CA ARG A 444 -24.13 -20.63 21.28
C ARG A 444 -25.52 -20.12 21.65
N THR A 445 -25.62 -19.14 22.56
CA THR A 445 -26.88 -18.49 22.92
C THR A 445 -27.56 -17.85 21.71
N LEU A 446 -26.79 -17.10 20.90
CA LEU A 446 -27.30 -16.49 19.67
C LEU A 446 -27.85 -17.53 18.69
N THR A 447 -27.10 -18.63 18.50
CA THR A 447 -27.52 -19.72 17.62
C THR A 447 -28.82 -20.38 18.12
N GLN A 448 -28.97 -20.57 19.43
CA GLN A 448 -30.18 -21.12 20.05
C GLN A 448 -31.38 -20.18 19.87
N GLN A 449 -31.18 -18.86 20.01
CA GLN A 449 -32.22 -17.85 19.82
C GLN A 449 -32.71 -17.83 18.37
N LEU A 450 -31.79 -17.80 17.39
CA LEU A 450 -32.13 -17.86 15.96
C LEU A 450 -32.88 -19.15 15.59
N ALA A 451 -32.52 -20.28 16.20
CA ALA A 451 -33.25 -21.53 16.01
C ALA A 451 -34.69 -21.45 16.57
N SER A 452 -34.86 -20.87 17.76
CA SER A 452 -36.20 -20.71 18.38
C SER A 452 -37.12 -19.73 17.64
N GLU A 453 -36.56 -18.68 17.03
CA GLU A 453 -37.32 -17.73 16.21
C GLU A 453 -37.76 -18.35 14.88
N ARG A 454 -36.94 -19.24 14.29
CA ARG A 454 -37.27 -19.94 13.04
C ARG A 454 -38.51 -20.83 13.19
N ASP A 455 -38.67 -21.46 14.35
CA ASP A 455 -39.81 -22.33 14.63
C ASP A 455 -41.09 -21.53 14.97
N SER A 456 -40.93 -20.30 15.47
CA SER A 456 -42.04 -19.46 15.92
C SER A 456 -42.68 -18.60 14.81
N THR A 457 -41.98 -18.39 13.68
CA THR A 457 -42.35 -17.35 12.70
C THR A 457 -42.50 -17.91 11.28
N ARG A 458 -43.65 -18.53 10.98
CA ARG A 458 -44.01 -18.96 9.62
C ARG A 458 -44.77 -17.91 8.80
N THR A 459 -45.06 -16.72 9.35
CA THR A 459 -45.97 -15.74 8.72
C THR A 459 -45.57 -14.27 8.73
N HIS A 460 -44.42 -13.86 9.28
CA HIS A 460 -43.98 -12.46 9.19
C HIS A 460 -42.50 -12.34 8.86
N GLU A 461 -42.19 -11.45 7.91
CA GLU A 461 -40.86 -11.04 7.49
C GLU A 461 -40.08 -10.51 8.71
N ALA A 462 -39.30 -11.41 9.32
CA ALA A 462 -38.63 -11.15 10.58
C ALA A 462 -37.43 -10.21 10.32
N ALA A 463 -37.60 -8.93 10.67
CA ALA A 463 -36.48 -8.02 10.84
C ALA A 463 -35.52 -8.64 11.86
N THR A 464 -34.30 -8.96 11.45
CA THR A 464 -33.24 -9.44 12.33
C THR A 464 -33.10 -8.45 13.49
N PRO A 465 -33.38 -8.83 14.74
CA PRO A 465 -33.43 -7.84 15.82
C PRO A 465 -32.05 -7.20 16.01
N ALA A 466 -31.97 -5.88 15.83
CA ALA A 466 -30.75 -5.09 15.97
C ALA A 466 -30.02 -5.35 17.31
N ALA A 467 -30.77 -5.76 18.35
CA ALA A 467 -30.24 -6.18 19.64
C ALA A 467 -29.22 -7.33 19.54
N TYR A 468 -29.45 -8.33 18.68
CA TYR A 468 -28.55 -9.47 18.51
C TYR A 468 -27.21 -9.07 17.89
N VAL A 469 -27.25 -8.21 16.87
CA VAL A 469 -26.05 -7.70 16.21
C VAL A 469 -25.21 -6.90 17.21
N GLY A 470 -25.86 -6.09 18.06
CA GLY A 470 -25.21 -5.33 19.12
C GLY A 470 -24.52 -6.22 20.16
N GLN A 471 -25.20 -7.26 20.65
CA GLN A 471 -24.63 -8.20 21.62
C GLN A 471 -23.45 -8.99 21.04
N HIS A 472 -23.57 -9.48 19.81
CA HIS A 472 -22.49 -10.17 19.12
C HIS A 472 -21.25 -9.27 18.94
N TYR A 473 -21.47 -8.03 18.50
CA TYR A 473 -20.40 -7.05 18.35
C TYR A 473 -19.68 -6.78 19.68
N ALA A 474 -20.43 -6.58 20.76
CA ALA A 474 -19.86 -6.35 22.09
C ALA A 474 -19.00 -7.53 22.58
N ALA A 475 -19.49 -8.77 22.42
CA ALA A 475 -18.74 -9.97 22.78
C ALA A 475 -17.46 -10.14 21.93
N ALA A 476 -17.56 -9.91 20.62
CA ALA A 476 -16.40 -9.96 19.72
C ALA A 476 -15.35 -8.89 20.08
N LEU A 477 -15.79 -7.69 20.46
CA LEU A 477 -14.91 -6.61 20.85
C LEU A 477 -14.18 -6.90 22.17
N GLU A 478 -14.86 -7.48 23.17
CA GLU A 478 -14.22 -7.95 24.41
C GLU A 478 -13.18 -9.05 24.14
N LEU A 479 -13.50 -9.99 23.25
CA LEU A 479 -12.54 -10.99 22.79
C LEU A 479 -11.30 -10.32 22.17
N CYS A 480 -11.48 -9.34 21.29
CA CYS A 480 -10.38 -8.59 20.69
C CYS A 480 -9.55 -7.82 21.74
N ARG A 481 -10.20 -7.18 22.73
CA ARG A 481 -9.51 -6.49 23.84
C ARG A 481 -8.66 -7.46 24.66
N ALA A 482 -9.20 -8.64 24.98
CA ALA A 482 -8.49 -9.68 25.69
C ALA A 482 -7.27 -10.18 24.90
N LEU A 483 -7.43 -10.46 23.59
CA LEU A 483 -6.34 -10.89 22.72
C LEU A 483 -5.23 -9.83 22.62
N ALA A 484 -5.62 -8.58 22.35
CA ALA A 484 -4.71 -7.45 22.25
C ALA A 484 -3.91 -7.19 23.54
N ALA A 485 -4.51 -7.45 24.71
CA ALA A 485 -3.86 -7.34 26.01
C ALA A 485 -2.96 -8.56 26.33
N ALA A 486 -3.34 -9.74 25.85
CA ALA A 486 -2.64 -10.99 26.12
C ALA A 486 -1.35 -11.15 25.31
N ALA A 487 -1.30 -10.58 24.10
CA ALA A 487 -0.24 -10.81 23.12
C ALA A 487 0.50 -9.52 22.75
N PRO A 488 1.60 -9.17 23.46
CA PRO A 488 2.48 -8.09 23.02
C PRO A 488 3.06 -8.43 21.65
N VAL A 489 2.93 -7.50 20.70
CA VAL A 489 3.42 -7.70 19.34
C VAL A 489 4.81 -7.12 19.14
N PRO A 490 5.68 -7.82 18.43
CA PRO A 490 7.10 -7.48 18.29
C PRO A 490 7.42 -6.50 17.17
N VAL A 491 6.53 -6.37 16.18
CA VAL A 491 6.74 -5.60 14.95
C VAL A 491 6.19 -4.17 15.01
N VAL A 492 5.31 -3.86 15.97
CA VAL A 492 4.63 -2.56 16.06
C VAL A 492 4.63 -2.04 17.50
N CYS A 493 4.35 -0.74 17.66
CA CYS A 493 4.23 -0.13 18.98
C CYS A 493 3.13 -0.83 19.80
N ASN A 494 3.44 -1.22 21.04
CA ASN A 494 2.49 -1.94 21.87
C ASN A 494 1.40 -1.09 22.53
N ASN A 495 1.54 0.23 22.53
CA ASN A 495 0.51 1.14 22.98
C ASN A 495 -0.66 1.18 21.96
N PRO A 496 -1.88 0.74 22.32
CA PRO A 496 -3.03 0.79 21.42
C PRO A 496 -3.43 2.22 21.08
N ASP A 497 -3.12 3.21 21.91
CA ASP A 497 -3.47 4.61 21.67
C ASP A 497 -2.36 5.37 20.93
N CYS A 498 -1.35 4.66 20.42
CA CYS A 498 -0.25 5.27 19.69
C CYS A 498 -0.71 5.77 18.30
N ALA A 499 -1.04 7.05 18.23
CA ALA A 499 -1.29 7.75 16.97
C ALA A 499 -0.02 8.13 16.20
N ASN A 500 1.19 7.87 16.74
CA ASN A 500 2.41 8.23 16.04
C ASN A 500 2.60 7.38 14.77
N LEU A 501 2.51 8.04 13.61
CA LEU A 501 2.83 7.53 12.27
C LEU A 501 4.17 8.05 11.74
N ALA A 502 4.80 9.00 12.45
CA ALA A 502 5.93 9.76 11.93
C ALA A 502 7.18 8.88 11.78
N GLY A 503 7.75 8.92 10.57
CA GLY A 503 9.07 8.42 10.23
C GLY A 503 9.27 6.91 10.41
N ALA A 504 10.53 6.55 10.65
CA ALA A 504 10.95 5.21 11.01
C ALA A 504 10.29 4.69 12.30
N SER A 505 9.36 5.36 12.99
CA SER A 505 8.88 5.01 14.36
C SER A 505 8.29 3.60 14.58
N GLU A 506 8.01 2.79 13.55
CA GLU A 506 7.83 1.33 13.71
C GLU A 506 9.13 0.55 13.44
N ALA A 507 9.95 0.94 12.46
CA ALA A 507 11.33 0.46 12.29
C ALA A 507 12.29 0.94 13.41
N ALA A 508 11.93 1.97 14.17
CA ALA A 508 12.65 2.68 15.22
C ALA A 508 11.93 2.57 16.57
N ALA A 509 10.70 2.02 16.61
CA ALA A 509 10.26 1.22 17.76
C ALA A 509 11.27 0.09 18.03
N ALA A 510 12.17 -0.20 17.08
CA ALA A 510 13.36 -0.99 17.31
C ALA A 510 14.32 -0.44 18.39
N SER A 511 14.28 0.85 18.72
CA SER A 511 15.21 1.45 19.69
C SER A 511 14.85 1.18 21.15
N LYS A 512 13.57 0.95 21.48
CA LYS A 512 13.11 0.76 22.87
C LYS A 512 12.31 -0.53 23.02
N ALA A 513 13.00 -1.54 23.52
CA ALA A 513 12.41 -2.81 23.91
C ALA A 513 12.14 -2.83 25.42
N CYS A 514 10.98 -3.34 25.84
CA CYS A 514 10.70 -3.61 27.23
C CYS A 514 11.76 -4.55 27.82
N ALA A 515 12.37 -4.19 28.95
CA ALA A 515 13.48 -4.95 29.52
C ALA A 515 13.11 -6.40 29.88
N GLY A 516 11.86 -6.64 30.30
CA GLY A 516 11.37 -7.97 30.63
C GLY A 516 11.07 -8.81 29.39
N CYS A 517 10.10 -8.38 28.61
CA CYS A 517 9.52 -9.22 27.56
C CYS A 517 9.97 -8.86 26.14
N ARG A 518 10.82 -7.83 25.98
CA ARG A 518 11.36 -7.32 24.70
C ARG A 518 10.33 -6.81 23.69
N CYS A 519 9.07 -6.60 24.08
CA CYS A 519 8.10 -5.96 23.19
C CYS A 519 8.51 -4.51 22.88
N ARG A 520 8.04 -3.98 21.75
CA ARG A 520 8.52 -2.70 21.23
C ARG A 520 7.54 -1.56 21.49
N TYR A 521 8.08 -0.38 21.76
CA TYR A 521 7.35 0.88 21.87
C TYR A 521 8.08 1.97 21.09
N CYS A 522 7.36 2.88 20.44
CA CYS A 522 7.99 4.00 19.72
C CYS A 522 8.59 5.06 20.67
N SER A 523 8.16 5.09 21.93
CA SER A 523 8.67 6.03 22.94
C SER A 523 8.45 5.50 24.37
N ALA A 524 9.18 6.07 25.33
CA ALA A 524 8.95 5.78 26.75
C ALA A 524 7.56 6.25 27.22
N ALA A 525 7.04 7.34 26.64
CA ALA A 525 5.67 7.81 26.91
C ALA A 525 4.64 6.75 26.52
N CYS A 526 4.79 6.13 25.35
CA CYS A 526 3.91 5.03 24.93
C CYS A 526 4.03 3.81 25.84
N GLN A 527 5.25 3.45 26.27
CA GLN A 527 5.44 2.35 27.23
C GLN A 527 4.75 2.65 28.57
N ASN A 528 4.90 3.86 29.10
CA ASN A 528 4.32 4.26 30.38
C ASN A 528 2.80 4.31 30.32
N ALA A 529 2.23 4.83 29.23
CA ALA A 529 0.78 4.86 28.99
C ALA A 529 0.19 3.43 28.97
N ASP A 530 0.87 2.49 28.31
CA ASP A 530 0.42 1.10 28.18
C ASP A 530 0.79 0.22 29.40
N TRP A 531 1.64 0.69 30.31
CA TRP A 531 2.27 -0.15 31.33
C TRP A 531 1.26 -0.89 32.20
N ARG A 532 0.13 -0.27 32.57
CA ARG A 532 -0.91 -0.89 33.40
C ARG A 532 -1.47 -2.17 32.75
N ARG A 533 -1.72 -2.12 31.44
CA ARG A 533 -2.20 -3.27 30.65
C ARG A 533 -1.06 -4.26 30.40
N HIS A 534 0.10 -3.75 30.01
CA HIS A 534 1.27 -4.55 29.61
C HIS A 534 1.88 -5.36 30.76
N LYS A 535 1.93 -4.81 31.97
CA LYS A 535 2.62 -5.39 33.14
C LYS A 535 2.27 -6.85 33.41
N HIS A 536 1.01 -7.23 33.23
CA HIS A 536 0.57 -8.61 33.44
C HIS A 536 1.12 -9.55 32.36
N ALA A 537 0.94 -9.22 31.09
CA ALA A 537 1.49 -10.00 29.98
C ALA A 537 3.02 -10.09 30.04
N CYS A 538 3.69 -8.99 30.37
CA CYS A 538 5.14 -8.91 30.56
C CYS A 538 5.64 -9.93 31.59
N ARG A 539 4.98 -10.01 32.75
CA ARG A 539 5.32 -10.95 33.83
C ARG A 539 5.10 -12.40 33.40
N ILE A 540 4.00 -12.70 32.72
CA ILE A 540 3.73 -14.06 32.22
C ILE A 540 4.84 -14.46 31.26
N MET A 541 5.16 -13.62 30.27
CA MET A 541 6.20 -13.93 29.30
C MET A 541 7.58 -14.11 29.96
N ALA A 542 7.93 -13.24 30.91
CA ALA A 542 9.17 -13.35 31.67
C ALA A 542 9.22 -14.65 32.49
N ALA A 543 8.11 -15.03 33.14
CA ALA A 543 8.02 -16.25 33.94
C ALA A 543 8.19 -17.53 33.10
N VAL A 544 7.70 -17.53 31.85
CA VAL A 544 7.89 -18.67 30.93
C VAL A 544 9.19 -18.61 30.12
N GLY A 545 10.08 -17.64 30.42
CA GLY A 545 11.36 -17.46 29.72
C GLY A 545 11.19 -17.10 28.23
N LYS A 546 10.11 -16.39 27.88
CA LYS A 546 9.80 -15.99 26.50
C LYS A 546 9.98 -14.49 26.30
N THR A 547 10.44 -14.13 25.11
CA THR A 547 10.65 -12.75 24.67
C THR A 547 10.01 -12.53 23.29
N CYS A 548 9.60 -11.29 23.01
CA CYS A 548 9.09 -10.83 21.71
C CYS A 548 10.19 -10.68 20.63
N VAL A 549 11.20 -11.55 20.60
CA VAL A 549 12.35 -11.44 19.68
C VAL A 549 12.13 -12.24 18.41
#